data_AF-A0A848Y519-F1
#
_entry.id   AF-A0A848Y519-F1
#
_cell.length_a   1.000
_cell.length_b   1.000
_cell.length_c   1.000
_cell.angle_alpha   90.00
_cell.angle_beta   90.00
_cell.angle_gamma   90.00
#
_symmetry.space_group_name_H-M   'P 1'
#
loop_
_entity.id
_entity.type
_entity.pdbx_description
1 polymer ?
#
loop_
_entity_poly.entity_id
_entity_poly.type
_entity_poly.pdbx_seq_one_letter_code
_entity_poly.pdbx_strand_id
1 'polypeptide(L)'
;FNTDRWEGLPDRTWHEVALEVDAPVLKNDAMQITAAPVIHPVPTIGLRIEGASGTVLAYSCDTAKSANVVQLARGADLLVHEATGTVPGVHASAEEAAETAAQAGVYRLVLVHLPSGQTDDDLADARQWFSKTEYGEELGTYALSVPEPSR
;
A
#
# COMPACT_ATOMS: atom_id res chain seq x y z
N PHE A 1 -21.21 -3.44 -5.93
CA PHE A 1 -21.10 -1.99 -5.68
C PHE A 1 -21.45 -1.26 -6.97
N ASN A 2 -22.53 -0.46 -7.04
CA ASN A 2 -22.93 0.28 -8.24
C ASN A 2 -22.86 1.78 -7.95
N THR A 3 -22.01 2.50 -8.69
CA THR A 3 -21.75 3.94 -8.55
C THR A 3 -22.25 4.74 -9.76
N ASP A 4 -23.13 4.17 -10.58
CA ASP A 4 -23.62 4.78 -11.82
C ASP A 4 -24.52 6.00 -11.55
N ARG A 5 -25.07 6.09 -10.34
CA ARG A 5 -25.99 7.16 -9.91
C ARG A 5 -25.32 8.27 -9.11
N TRP A 6 -24.00 8.22 -8.94
CA TRP A 6 -23.29 9.23 -8.15
C TRP A 6 -22.99 10.45 -9.03
N GLU A 7 -23.46 11.61 -8.60
CA GLU A 7 -23.26 12.89 -9.30
C GLU A 7 -21.86 13.46 -9.02
N GLY A 8 -21.30 14.20 -9.98
CA GLY A 8 -20.02 14.91 -9.81
C GLY A 8 -18.75 14.04 -9.89
N LEU A 9 -18.89 12.76 -10.25
CA LEU A 9 -17.73 11.90 -10.47
C LEU A 9 -17.07 12.19 -11.83
N PRO A 10 -15.74 12.09 -11.93
CA PRO A 10 -15.05 12.20 -13.22
C PRO A 10 -15.41 11.04 -14.15
N ASP A 11 -15.14 11.20 -15.45
CA ASP A 11 -15.25 10.12 -16.42
C ASP A 11 -14.39 8.93 -16.01
N ARG A 12 -14.99 7.73 -16.07
CA ARG A 12 -14.35 6.48 -15.63
C ARG A 12 -14.01 5.62 -16.84
N THR A 13 -12.72 5.34 -17.01
CA THR A 13 -12.26 4.30 -17.92
C THR A 13 -11.94 3.06 -17.11
N TRP A 14 -12.63 1.96 -17.39
CA TRP A 14 -12.41 0.69 -16.73
C TRP A 14 -11.25 -0.06 -17.39
N HIS A 15 -10.34 -0.57 -16.58
CA HIS A 15 -9.24 -1.42 -17.00
C HIS A 15 -9.33 -2.74 -16.26
N GLU A 16 -9.52 -3.83 -16.99
CA GLU A 16 -9.43 -5.17 -16.39
C GLU A 16 -7.96 -5.51 -16.15
N VAL A 17 -7.68 -6.07 -14.96
CA VAL A 17 -6.34 -6.46 -14.53
C VAL A 17 -6.39 -7.95 -14.16
N ALA A 18 -5.45 -8.73 -14.68
CA ALA A 18 -5.33 -10.14 -14.33
C ALA A 18 -4.98 -10.31 -12.85
N LEU A 19 -5.54 -11.31 -12.18
CA LEU A 19 -5.20 -11.66 -10.80
C LEU A 19 -3.92 -12.51 -10.75
N GLU A 20 -2.83 -11.93 -11.23
CA GLU A 20 -1.51 -12.56 -11.33
C GLU A 20 -0.44 -11.62 -10.77
N VAL A 21 0.70 -12.18 -10.36
CA VAL A 21 1.84 -11.38 -9.91
C VAL A 21 2.42 -10.62 -11.11
N ASP A 22 2.80 -9.36 -10.90
CA ASP A 22 3.33 -8.45 -11.92
C ASP A 22 2.35 -8.16 -13.08
N ALA A 23 1.05 -8.28 -12.84
CA ALA A 23 0.03 -7.97 -13.83
C ALA A 23 0.12 -6.49 -14.24
N PRO A 24 0.22 -6.17 -15.55
CA PRO A 24 0.33 -4.79 -15.99
C PRO A 24 -1.01 -4.05 -15.80
N VAL A 25 -0.95 -2.86 -15.19
CA VAL A 25 -2.11 -1.97 -15.02
C VAL A 25 -2.02 -0.77 -15.96
N LEU A 26 -0.87 -0.11 -15.96
CA LEU A 26 -0.61 1.08 -16.77
C LEU A 26 0.87 1.16 -17.11
N LYS A 27 1.20 1.63 -18.32
CA LYS A 27 2.56 2.04 -18.67
C LYS A 27 2.51 3.23 -19.62
N ASN A 28 3.20 4.31 -19.26
CA ASN A 28 3.37 5.50 -20.08
C ASN A 28 4.71 6.19 -19.76
N ASP A 29 4.95 7.38 -20.32
CA ASP A 29 6.19 8.13 -20.13
C ASP A 29 6.40 8.62 -18.70
N ALA A 30 5.34 8.73 -17.89
CA ALA A 30 5.41 9.23 -16.52
C ALA A 30 5.57 8.10 -15.49
N MET A 31 5.02 6.91 -15.75
CA MET A 31 5.02 5.81 -14.78
C MET A 31 4.72 4.43 -15.38
N GLN A 32 5.10 3.39 -14.64
CA GLN A 32 4.67 2.02 -14.81
C GLN A 32 3.95 1.55 -13.54
N ILE A 33 2.80 0.89 -13.70
CA ILE A 33 2.01 0.34 -12.61
C ILE A 33 1.83 -1.16 -12.84
N THR A 34 2.23 -1.96 -11.86
CA THR A 34 1.95 -3.40 -11.81
C THR A 34 1.11 -3.74 -10.59
N ALA A 35 0.42 -4.87 -10.67
CA ALA A 35 -0.44 -5.37 -9.62
C ALA A 35 -0.10 -6.82 -9.26
N ALA A 36 -0.55 -7.23 -8.07
CA ALA A 36 -0.61 -8.63 -7.68
C ALA A 36 -1.87 -8.87 -6.84
N PRO A 37 -2.49 -10.06 -6.90
CA PRO A 37 -3.60 -10.40 -6.01
C PRO A 37 -3.13 -10.38 -4.56
N VAL A 38 -3.98 -9.90 -3.66
CA VAL A 38 -3.73 -9.92 -2.21
C VAL A 38 -4.79 -10.74 -1.49
N ILE A 39 -4.71 -10.86 -0.16
CA ILE A 39 -5.48 -11.84 0.61
C ILE A 39 -6.70 -11.17 1.21
N HIS A 40 -7.86 -11.31 0.55
CA HIS A 40 -9.13 -10.76 1.04
C HIS A 40 -10.32 -11.62 0.54
N PRO A 41 -11.50 -11.61 1.19
CA PRO A 41 -12.64 -12.45 0.79
C PRO A 41 -13.23 -12.15 -0.58
N VAL A 42 -13.00 -10.95 -1.10
CA VAL A 42 -13.32 -10.55 -2.48
C VAL A 42 -12.03 -10.23 -3.22
N PRO A 43 -12.01 -10.33 -4.56
CA PRO A 43 -10.81 -10.02 -5.33
C PRO A 43 -10.31 -8.59 -5.06
N THR A 44 -9.11 -8.51 -4.47
CA THR A 44 -8.37 -7.27 -4.25
C THR A 44 -6.97 -7.40 -4.83
N ILE A 45 -6.39 -6.27 -5.22
CA ILE A 45 -5.04 -6.19 -5.78
C ILE A 45 -4.23 -5.14 -5.05
N GLY A 46 -3.00 -5.48 -4.70
CA GLY A 46 -1.98 -4.50 -4.32
C GLY A 46 -1.34 -3.92 -5.57
N LEU A 47 -0.74 -2.73 -5.45
CA LEU A 47 -0.11 -2.02 -6.55
C LEU A 47 1.34 -1.67 -6.24
N ARG A 48 2.17 -1.71 -7.28
CA ARG A 48 3.49 -1.09 -7.34
C ARG A 48 3.47 -0.03 -8.43
N ILE A 49 3.84 1.19 -8.09
CA ILE A 49 3.85 2.36 -8.97
C ILE A 49 5.28 2.87 -9.04
N GLU A 50 5.88 2.78 -10.23
CA GLU A 50 7.25 3.22 -10.51
C GLU A 50 7.18 4.47 -11.39
N GLY A 51 7.61 5.60 -10.85
CA GLY A 51 7.66 6.87 -11.55
C GLY A 51 8.88 6.98 -12.47
N ALA A 52 8.81 7.83 -13.49
CA ALA A 52 9.90 8.03 -14.46
C ALA A 52 11.22 8.51 -13.84
N SER A 53 11.18 9.14 -12.66
CA SER A 53 12.34 9.54 -11.87
C SER A 53 12.98 8.39 -11.07
N GLY A 54 12.42 7.18 -11.12
CA GLY A 54 12.86 6.02 -10.36
C GLY A 54 12.24 5.90 -8.96
N THR A 55 11.33 6.80 -8.57
CA THR A 55 10.60 6.70 -7.30
C THR A 55 9.59 5.58 -7.33
N VAL A 56 9.41 4.88 -6.22
CA VAL A 56 8.55 3.71 -6.09
C VAL A 56 7.58 3.88 -4.93
N LEU A 57 6.28 3.77 -5.22
CA LEU A 57 5.20 3.70 -4.25
C LEU A 57 4.58 2.30 -4.32
N ALA A 58 4.35 1.68 -3.16
CA ALA A 58 3.53 0.49 -3.05
C ALA A 58 2.26 0.76 -2.25
N TYR A 59 1.15 0.17 -2.67
CA TYR A 59 -0.14 0.26 -2.00
C TYR A 59 -0.71 -1.14 -1.78
N SER A 60 -1.07 -1.49 -0.54
CA SER A 60 -1.52 -2.85 -0.21
C SER A 60 -2.92 -3.18 -0.70
N CYS A 61 -3.81 -2.18 -0.76
CA CYS A 61 -5.27 -2.38 -0.69
C CYS A 61 -5.69 -3.11 0.60
N ASP A 62 -6.92 -3.58 0.69
CA ASP A 62 -7.42 -4.39 1.79
C ASP A 62 -6.86 -5.81 1.68
N THR A 63 -6.19 -6.27 2.73
CA THR A 63 -5.51 -7.57 2.76
C THR A 63 -5.11 -8.01 4.18
N ALA A 64 -5.19 -9.32 4.43
CA ALA A 64 -4.38 -9.96 5.46
C ALA A 64 -2.88 -9.96 5.06
N LYS A 65 -1.99 -10.33 5.99
CA LYS A 65 -0.54 -10.41 5.73
C LYS A 65 -0.23 -11.21 4.47
N SER A 66 0.38 -10.56 3.47
CA SER A 66 0.52 -11.08 2.11
C SER A 66 1.96 -11.00 1.62
N ALA A 67 2.50 -12.14 1.17
CA ALA A 67 3.82 -12.18 0.55
C ALA A 67 3.87 -11.34 -0.74
N ASN A 68 2.75 -11.18 -1.44
CA ASN A 68 2.68 -10.36 -2.65
C ASN A 68 2.85 -8.88 -2.34
N VAL A 69 2.36 -8.39 -1.20
CA VAL A 69 2.61 -7.01 -0.78
C VAL A 69 4.09 -6.79 -0.48
N VAL A 70 4.75 -7.76 0.16
CA VAL A 70 6.21 -7.71 0.35
C VAL A 70 6.93 -7.58 -1.00
N GLN A 71 6.54 -8.36 -2.02
CA GLN A 71 7.13 -8.29 -3.36
C GLN A 71 6.91 -6.93 -4.03
N LEU A 72 5.67 -6.45 -4.06
CA LEU A 72 5.31 -5.16 -4.65
C LEU A 72 6.09 -4.01 -3.99
N ALA A 73 6.25 -4.08 -2.66
CA ALA A 73 6.90 -3.06 -1.85
C ALA A 73 8.43 -3.14 -1.81
N ARG A 74 9.07 -4.13 -2.46
CA ARG A 74 10.54 -4.27 -2.39
C ARG A 74 11.26 -2.98 -2.77
N GLY A 75 12.02 -2.45 -1.81
CA GLY A 75 12.81 -1.22 -1.97
C GLY A 75 11.98 0.03 -2.27
N ALA A 76 10.68 0.04 -1.97
CA ALA A 76 9.83 1.19 -2.24
C ALA A 76 10.18 2.39 -1.35
N ASP A 77 10.03 3.61 -1.87
CA ASP A 77 10.21 4.84 -1.09
C ASP A 77 9.09 5.02 -0.06
N LEU A 78 7.92 4.50 -0.40
CA LEU A 78 6.75 4.52 0.47
C LEU A 78 5.94 3.25 0.25
N LEU A 79 5.55 2.61 1.35
CA LEU A 79 4.45 1.65 1.40
C LEU A 79 3.28 2.29 2.13
N VAL A 80 2.12 2.32 1.48
CA VAL A 80 0.84 2.64 2.09
C VAL A 80 0.12 1.32 2.33
N HIS A 81 -0.08 0.96 3.61
CA HIS A 81 -0.62 -0.34 4.00
C HIS A 81 -1.86 -0.20 4.87
N GLU A 82 -2.86 -1.06 4.66
CA GLU A 82 -4.00 -1.19 5.57
C GLU A 82 -3.54 -1.62 6.98
N ALA A 83 -4.25 -1.22 8.01
CA ALA A 83 -3.94 -1.61 9.37
C ALA A 83 -5.22 -1.76 10.21
N THR A 84 -6.23 -2.43 9.63
CA THR A 84 -7.56 -2.55 10.24
C THR A 84 -7.54 -3.36 11.55
N GLY A 85 -6.59 -4.29 11.67
CA GLY A 85 -6.47 -5.25 12.75
C GLY A 85 -6.32 -6.68 12.24
N THR A 86 -5.81 -7.58 13.08
CA THR A 86 -5.55 -8.98 12.70
C THR A 86 -6.87 -9.75 12.56
N VAL A 87 -7.35 -9.85 11.32
CA VAL A 87 -8.52 -10.67 10.95
C VAL A 87 -8.06 -11.69 9.90
N PRO A 88 -7.90 -12.97 10.26
CA PRO A 88 -7.35 -13.99 9.37
C PRO A 88 -8.06 -14.05 8.01
N GLY A 89 -7.28 -13.87 6.94
CA GLY A 89 -7.78 -13.88 5.57
C GLY A 89 -8.57 -12.64 5.14
N VAL A 90 -8.59 -11.58 5.97
CA VAL A 90 -9.33 -10.35 5.68
C VAL A 90 -8.46 -9.11 5.84
N HIS A 91 -7.88 -8.88 7.01
CA HIS A 91 -7.18 -7.64 7.35
C HIS A 91 -5.87 -7.89 8.10
N ALA A 92 -5.00 -6.87 8.13
CA ALA A 92 -3.72 -6.88 8.83
C ALA A 92 -3.73 -5.87 9.98
N SER A 93 -3.00 -6.15 11.06
CA SER A 93 -2.71 -5.15 12.10
C SER A 93 -1.61 -4.17 11.67
N ALA A 94 -1.46 -3.09 12.44
CA ALA A 94 -0.35 -2.15 12.31
C ALA A 94 1.03 -2.85 12.44
N GLU A 95 1.14 -3.85 13.32
CA GLU A 95 2.36 -4.64 13.50
C GLU A 95 2.64 -5.53 12.28
N GLU A 96 1.62 -6.21 11.74
CA GLU A 96 1.76 -7.03 10.53
C GLU A 96 2.14 -6.18 9.29
N ALA A 97 1.60 -4.97 9.20
CA ALA A 97 1.98 -3.97 8.20
C ALA A 97 3.44 -3.50 8.38
N ALA A 98 3.87 -3.24 9.63
CA ALA A 98 5.23 -2.86 9.95
C ALA A 98 6.25 -3.98 9.67
N GLU A 99 5.91 -5.23 10.00
CA GLU A 99 6.70 -6.40 9.61
C GLU A 99 6.85 -6.51 8.09
N THR A 100 5.76 -6.28 7.35
CA THR A 100 5.75 -6.28 5.88
C THR A 100 6.69 -5.21 5.32
N ALA A 101 6.64 -4.00 5.88
CA ALA A 101 7.54 -2.89 5.52
C ALA A 101 9.01 -3.22 5.80
N ALA A 102 9.31 -3.75 6.99
CA ALA A 102 10.66 -4.16 7.36
C ALA A 102 11.19 -5.26 6.44
N GLN A 103 10.37 -6.26 6.12
CA GLN A 103 10.73 -7.35 5.21
C GLN A 103 10.95 -6.88 3.77
N ALA A 104 10.16 -5.92 3.30
CA ALA A 104 10.29 -5.34 1.97
C ALA A 104 11.46 -4.35 1.84
N GLY A 105 12.01 -3.88 2.95
CA GLY A 105 13.10 -2.90 2.96
C GLY A 105 12.68 -1.54 2.40
N VAL A 106 11.46 -1.11 2.70
CA VAL A 106 10.94 0.20 2.26
C VAL A 106 11.63 1.33 3.00
N TYR A 107 11.61 2.53 2.43
CA TYR A 107 12.11 3.71 3.11
C TYR A 107 11.15 4.20 4.20
N ARG A 108 9.84 4.10 3.99
CA ARG A 108 8.81 4.57 4.93
C ARG A 108 7.50 3.79 4.81
N LEU A 109 6.76 3.69 5.91
CA LEU A 109 5.44 3.08 6.00
C LEU A 109 4.42 4.12 6.47
N VAL A 110 3.31 4.21 5.75
CA VAL A 110 2.11 4.97 6.15
C VAL A 110 0.96 3.99 6.34
N LEU A 111 0.39 3.97 7.54
CA LEU A 111 -0.74 3.10 7.91
C LEU A 111 -2.07 3.79 7.57
N VAL A 112 -2.93 3.11 6.82
CA VAL A 112 -4.28 3.59 6.45
C VAL A 112 -5.34 2.56 6.79
N HIS A 113 -6.62 2.87 6.54
CA HIS A 113 -7.74 1.96 6.81
C HIS A 113 -7.74 1.47 8.27
N LEU A 114 -7.63 2.42 9.19
CA LEU A 114 -7.49 2.19 10.63
C LEU A 114 -8.86 1.91 11.29
N PRO A 115 -8.96 1.02 12.28
CA PRO A 115 -10.14 0.91 13.12
C PRO A 115 -10.40 2.20 13.91
N SER A 116 -11.64 2.37 14.35
CA SER A 116 -11.99 3.47 15.24
C SER A 116 -11.24 3.37 16.57
N GLY A 117 -10.66 4.47 17.03
CA GLY A 117 -10.05 4.56 18.35
C GLY A 117 -8.59 4.12 18.42
N GLN A 118 -7.86 4.16 17.30
CA GLN A 118 -6.42 3.94 17.30
C GLN A 118 -5.69 4.88 18.25
N THR A 119 -4.65 4.36 18.91
CA THR A 119 -3.88 5.06 19.93
C THR A 119 -2.44 5.29 19.51
N ASP A 120 -1.74 6.17 20.25
CA ASP A 120 -0.30 6.34 20.11
C ASP A 120 0.48 5.09 20.54
N ASP A 121 -0.08 4.27 21.44
CA ASP A 121 0.50 3.01 21.88
C ASP A 121 0.51 1.98 20.74
N ASP A 122 -0.59 1.88 19.97
CA ASP A 122 -0.65 1.02 18.77
C ASP A 122 0.44 1.39 17.75
N LEU A 123 0.70 2.69 17.58
CA LEU A 123 1.75 3.19 16.70
C LEU A 123 3.15 2.89 17.26
N ALA A 124 3.31 3.00 18.58
CA ALA A 124 4.55 2.67 19.26
C ALA A 124 4.90 1.19 19.08
N ASP A 125 3.92 0.29 19.18
CA ASP A 125 4.09 -1.15 18.97
C ASP A 125 4.46 -1.49 17.53
N ALA A 126 3.78 -0.89 16.54
CA ALA A 126 4.18 -1.03 15.13
C ALA A 126 5.62 -0.53 14.88
N ARG A 127 6.03 0.56 15.55
CA ARG A 127 7.38 1.11 15.43
C ARG A 127 8.48 0.22 16.01
N GLN A 128 8.15 -0.76 16.86
CA GLN A 128 9.10 -1.77 17.32
C GLN A 128 9.55 -2.68 16.16
N TRP A 129 8.66 -2.93 15.20
CA TRP A 129 8.94 -3.72 13.99
C TRP A 129 9.57 -2.88 12.87
N PHE A 130 9.07 -1.66 12.69
CA PHE A 130 9.61 -0.72 11.68
C PHE A 130 9.50 0.72 12.15
N SER A 131 10.63 1.34 12.50
CA SER A 131 10.67 2.64 13.16
C SER A 131 10.17 3.81 12.31
N LYS A 132 10.23 3.71 10.97
CA LYS A 132 9.76 4.74 10.03
C LYS A 132 8.28 4.53 9.66
N THR A 133 7.45 4.36 10.68
CA THR A 133 6.00 4.15 10.56
C THR A 133 5.25 5.36 11.09
N GLU A 134 4.25 5.82 10.35
CA GLU A 134 3.34 6.91 10.71
C GLU A 134 1.90 6.60 10.28
N TYR A 135 0.92 7.29 10.88
CA TYR A 135 -0.47 7.21 10.45
C TYR A 135 -0.71 8.05 9.20
N GLY A 136 -1.59 7.54 8.34
CA GLY A 136 -2.26 8.29 7.29
C GLY A 136 -3.20 9.32 7.91
N GLU A 137 -3.09 10.58 7.51
CA GLU A 137 -3.99 11.64 7.90
C GLU A 137 -4.94 11.97 6.75
N GLU A 138 -6.17 12.36 7.10
CA GLU A 138 -7.13 12.89 6.12
C GLU A 138 -6.53 14.11 5.41
N LEU A 139 -6.54 14.09 4.07
CA LEU A 139 -5.87 15.09 3.21
C LEU A 139 -4.34 15.19 3.39
N GLY A 140 -3.71 14.20 4.04
CA GLY A 140 -2.27 14.13 4.23
C GLY A 140 -1.50 14.03 2.92
N THR A 141 -0.30 14.63 2.87
CA THR A 141 0.61 14.57 1.71
C THR A 141 1.94 13.97 2.11
N TYR A 142 2.34 12.91 1.41
CA TYR A 142 3.54 12.13 1.73
C TYR A 142 4.51 12.17 0.55
N ALA A 143 5.65 12.86 0.73
CA ALA A 143 6.68 12.91 -0.29
C ALA A 143 7.33 11.53 -0.51
N LEU A 144 7.52 11.14 -1.77
CA LEU A 144 8.40 10.02 -2.13
C LEU A 144 9.83 10.55 -2.07
N SER A 145 10.68 9.91 -1.27
CA SER A 145 12.07 10.32 -1.14
C SER A 145 12.85 9.81 -2.34
N VAL A 146 13.81 10.58 -2.84
CA VAL A 146 14.89 10.02 -3.66
C VAL A 146 16.00 9.70 -2.67
N PRO A 147 16.44 8.44 -2.47
CA PRO A 147 17.59 8.20 -1.63
C PRO A 147 18.78 8.95 -2.24
N GLU A 148 19.44 9.81 -1.46
CA GLU A 148 20.78 10.25 -1.85
C GLU A 148 21.65 8.98 -2.01
N PRO A 149 22.46 8.88 -3.07
CA PRO A 149 23.36 7.75 -3.21
C PRO A 149 24.25 7.70 -1.97
N SER A 150 24.18 6.58 -1.25
CA SER A 150 25.07 6.25 -0.15
C SER A 150 26.52 6.48 -0.60
N ARG A 151 27.21 7.41 0.06
CA ARG A 151 28.65 7.66 -0.11
C ARG A 151 29.48 6.45 0.28
#